data_AF-X0UMH2-F1
#
_entry.id   AF-X0UMH2-F1
#
_cell.length_a   1.000
_cell.length_b   1.000
_cell.length_c   1.000
_cell.angle_alpha   90.00
_cell.angle_beta   90.00
_cell.angle_gamma   90.00
#
_symmetry.space_group_name_H-M   'P 1'
#
loop_
_entity.id
_entity.type
_entity.pdbx_description
1 polymer ?
#
loop_
_entity_poly.entity_id
_entity_poly.type
_entity_poly.pdbx_seq_one_letter_code
_entity_poly.pdbx_strand_id
1 'polypeptide(L)'
;MRENIAVKRSTEPGPKSGAEDVVRCFLKSVDSGKRSDQPYPNWSVKECLPTDTLDDILALPFEAPSLDGVSGKRELHNNTRKYFDVENRKRFPVCEAVAEAFQSKRVTSHIEKVFNTGLEGTYLRIEFAQDIDGFWLEPHSDLGVKVFT
;
A
#
# COMPACT_ATOMS: atom_id res chain seq x y z
N MET A 1 -27.19 -4.11 33.91
CA MET A 1 -26.52 -2.98 33.24
C MET A 1 -25.03 -3.22 33.36
N ARG A 2 -24.31 -3.43 32.25
CA ARG A 2 -22.84 -3.49 32.25
C ARG A 2 -22.36 -2.18 31.65
N GLU A 3 -21.62 -1.42 32.43
CA GLU A 3 -21.06 -0.14 32.01
C GLU A 3 -19.99 -0.37 30.94
N ASN A 4 -20.15 0.30 29.80
CA ASN A 4 -19.14 0.37 28.76
C ASN A 4 -18.04 1.35 29.22
N ILE A 5 -16.86 0.82 29.53
CA ILE A 5 -15.66 1.63 29.70
C ILE A 5 -15.20 2.02 28.29
N ALA A 6 -15.71 3.14 27.79
CA ALA A 6 -15.15 3.81 26.63
C ALA A 6 -13.76 4.34 27.03
N VAL A 7 -12.71 3.63 26.60
CA VAL A 7 -11.34 4.13 26.64
C VAL A 7 -11.30 5.40 25.79
N LYS A 8 -11.26 6.57 26.44
CA LYS A 8 -11.00 7.84 25.78
C LYS A 8 -9.61 7.78 25.16
N ARG A 9 -9.53 7.51 23.86
CA ARG A 9 -8.32 7.80 23.07
C ARG A 9 -8.13 9.32 23.06
N SER A 10 -6.92 9.75 23.36
CA SER A 10 -6.49 11.15 23.29
C SER A 10 -6.76 11.72 21.91
N THR A 11 -7.43 12.88 21.85
CA THR A 11 -7.86 13.57 20.63
C THR A 11 -6.78 14.50 20.05
N GLU A 12 -5.57 14.51 20.62
CA GLU A 12 -4.44 15.24 20.04
C GLU A 12 -3.62 14.29 19.17
N PRO A 13 -3.48 14.54 17.86
CA PRO A 13 -2.63 13.72 17.03
C PRO A 13 -1.19 13.91 17.50
N GLY A 14 -0.59 12.82 17.99
CA GLY A 14 0.86 12.75 18.20
C GLY A 14 1.63 13.00 16.89
N PRO A 15 2.97 13.08 16.96
CA PRO A 15 3.78 13.21 15.75
C PRO A 15 3.44 12.08 14.76
N LYS A 16 3.15 12.45 13.52
CA LYS A 16 2.84 11.51 12.45
C LYS A 16 4.10 10.74 12.04
N SER A 17 3.93 9.45 11.74
CA SER A 17 4.99 8.58 11.22
C SER A 17 5.58 9.14 9.93
N GLY A 18 6.91 9.19 9.86
CA GLY A 18 7.65 9.58 8.66
C GLY A 18 8.10 8.38 7.82
N ALA A 19 8.87 8.64 6.76
CA ALA A 19 9.40 7.60 5.88
C ALA A 19 10.21 6.54 6.65
N GLU A 20 11.03 6.95 7.62
CA GLU A 20 11.83 6.03 8.43
C GLU A 20 10.97 5.06 9.27
N ASP A 21 9.84 5.52 9.79
CA ASP A 21 8.88 4.67 10.51
C ASP A 21 8.25 3.64 9.58
N VAL A 22 7.88 4.07 8.36
CA VAL A 22 7.36 3.19 7.31
C VAL A 22 8.40 2.13 6.93
N VAL A 23 9.66 2.51 6.73
CA VAL A 23 10.72 1.54 6.43
C VAL A 23 10.88 0.52 7.56
N ARG A 24 10.98 0.97 8.82
CA ARG A 24 11.15 0.04 9.95
C ARG A 24 9.97 -0.93 10.07
N CYS A 25 8.75 -0.42 9.90
CA CYS A 25 7.54 -1.23 9.94
C CYS A 25 7.53 -2.27 8.81
N PHE A 26 7.81 -1.83 7.57
CA PHE A 26 7.80 -2.70 6.40
C PHE A 26 8.87 -3.79 6.48
N LEU A 27 10.10 -3.47 6.86
CA LEU A 27 11.17 -4.46 6.98
C LEU A 27 10.83 -5.54 8.03
N LYS A 28 10.34 -5.11 9.20
CA LYS A 28 9.86 -6.04 10.24
C LYS A 28 8.73 -6.93 9.72
N SER A 29 7.80 -6.35 8.97
CA SER A 29 6.69 -7.07 8.35
C SER A 29 7.19 -8.15 7.39
N VAL A 30 8.12 -7.80 6.50
CA VAL A 30 8.77 -8.74 5.55
C VAL A 30 9.53 -9.85 6.28
N ASP A 31 10.34 -9.52 7.29
CA ASP A 31 11.11 -10.49 8.08
C ASP A 31 10.22 -11.51 8.82
N SER A 32 9.00 -11.09 9.20
CA SER A 32 8.00 -11.95 9.83
C SER A 32 7.05 -12.65 8.84
N GLY A 33 7.23 -12.39 7.55
CA GLY A 33 6.37 -12.87 6.47
C GLY A 33 6.39 -14.39 6.34
N LYS A 34 5.26 -14.96 5.94
CA LYS A 34 5.13 -16.41 5.71
C LYS A 34 5.24 -16.72 4.23
N ARG A 35 6.29 -17.46 3.86
CA ARG A 35 6.45 -18.00 2.51
C ARG A 35 5.50 -19.17 2.26
N SER A 36 4.92 -19.22 1.08
CA SER A 36 4.29 -20.40 0.47
C SER A 36 4.91 -20.62 -0.91
N ASP A 37 5.10 -21.88 -1.29
CA ASP A 37 5.54 -22.24 -2.65
C ASP A 37 4.37 -22.71 -3.54
N GLN A 38 3.14 -22.64 -3.03
CA GLN A 38 1.93 -23.08 -3.73
C GLN A 38 0.95 -21.92 -3.93
N PRO A 39 0.32 -21.80 -5.11
CA PRO A 39 0.61 -22.52 -6.37
C PRO A 39 1.91 -22.05 -7.09
N TYR A 40 2.55 -21.00 -6.57
CA TYR A 40 3.85 -20.46 -6.96
C TYR A 40 4.47 -19.76 -5.74
N PRO A 41 5.78 -19.42 -5.74
CA PRO A 41 6.40 -18.71 -4.63
C PRO A 41 5.70 -17.39 -4.32
N ASN A 42 5.20 -17.23 -3.09
CA ASN A 42 4.54 -16.04 -2.60
C ASN A 42 4.76 -15.85 -1.09
N TRP A 43 4.57 -14.62 -0.60
CA TRP A 43 4.71 -14.28 0.80
C TRP A 43 3.48 -13.57 1.33
N SER A 44 2.98 -14.03 2.47
CA SER A 44 1.95 -13.33 3.25
C SER A 44 2.63 -12.50 4.34
N VAL A 45 2.54 -11.19 4.21
CA VAL A 45 3.05 -10.20 5.16
C VAL A 45 1.89 -9.47 5.84
N LYS A 46 2.11 -8.96 7.05
CA LYS A 46 1.09 -8.26 7.86
C LYS A 46 1.70 -7.05 8.53
N GLU A 47 0.88 -6.04 8.83
CA GLU A 47 1.33 -4.81 9.51
C GLU A 47 2.44 -4.08 8.73
N CYS A 48 2.27 -3.97 7.40
CA CYS A 48 3.28 -3.41 6.50
C CYS A 48 3.53 -1.90 6.69
N LEU A 49 2.58 -1.20 7.33
CA LEU A 49 2.61 0.24 7.55
C LEU A 49 2.30 0.54 9.02
N PRO A 50 2.86 1.63 9.59
CA PRO A 50 2.41 2.17 10.87
C PRO A 50 0.89 2.45 10.85
N THR A 51 0.22 2.29 11.98
CA THR A 51 -1.24 2.45 12.06
C THR A 51 -1.70 3.85 11.68
N ASP A 52 -0.98 4.89 12.12
CA ASP A 52 -1.30 6.28 11.79
C ASP A 52 -1.02 6.62 10.33
N THR A 53 -0.01 6.00 9.70
CA THR A 53 0.19 6.07 8.24
C THR A 53 -1.00 5.47 7.51
N LEU A 54 -1.52 4.33 7.95
CA LEU A 54 -2.72 3.72 7.35
C LEU A 54 -3.94 4.63 7.51
N ASP A 55 -4.16 5.19 8.71
CA ASP A 55 -5.26 6.12 8.97
C ASP A 55 -5.18 7.35 8.04
N ASP A 56 -3.98 7.90 7.82
CA ASP A 56 -3.77 9.05 6.94
C ASP A 56 -3.99 8.71 5.46
N ILE A 57 -3.62 7.50 5.02
CA ILE A 57 -3.93 7.02 3.66
C ILE A 57 -5.44 6.90 3.46
N LEU A 58 -6.15 6.31 4.43
CA LEU A 58 -7.60 6.15 4.37
C LEU A 58 -8.35 7.49 4.44
N ALA A 59 -7.74 8.51 5.04
CA ALA A 59 -8.28 9.86 5.12
C ALA A 59 -7.98 10.72 3.88
N LEU A 60 -7.25 10.21 2.89
CA LEU A 60 -6.98 10.95 1.65
C LEU A 60 -8.31 11.32 0.97
N PRO A 61 -8.47 12.57 0.48
CA PRO A 61 -9.71 13.05 -0.11
C PRO A 61 -9.87 12.57 -1.56
N PHE A 62 -9.66 11.28 -1.79
CA PHE A 62 -9.83 10.62 -3.08
C PHE A 62 -11.15 9.88 -3.08
N GLU A 63 -12.08 10.34 -3.89
CA GLU A 63 -13.35 9.65 -4.05
C GLU A 63 -13.13 8.26 -4.64
N ALA A 64 -13.87 7.28 -4.11
CA ALA A 64 -13.92 5.96 -4.70
C ALA A 64 -14.61 6.05 -6.08
N PRO A 65 -14.14 5.28 -7.08
CA PRO A 65 -14.72 5.33 -8.41
C PRO A 65 -16.17 4.82 -8.41
N SER A 66 -17.04 5.52 -9.14
CA SER A 66 -18.38 5.04 -9.45
C SER A 66 -18.31 3.96 -10.53
N LEU A 67 -19.23 2.99 -10.47
CA LEU A 67 -19.43 2.04 -11.56
C LEU A 67 -20.23 2.63 -12.73
N ASP A 68 -21.01 3.68 -12.49
CA ASP A 68 -21.85 4.38 -13.48
C ASP A 68 -22.75 3.45 -14.33
N GLY A 69 -23.20 2.33 -13.74
CA GLY A 69 -23.99 1.31 -14.43
C GLY A 69 -23.23 0.48 -15.46
N VAL A 70 -21.91 0.67 -15.57
CA VAL A 70 -20.98 -0.16 -16.33
C VAL A 70 -20.61 -1.41 -15.53
N SER A 71 -20.05 -2.42 -16.18
CA SER A 71 -19.43 -3.57 -15.51
C SER A 71 -18.38 -3.13 -14.48
N GLY A 72 -18.36 -3.82 -13.34
CA GLY A 72 -17.33 -3.65 -12.30
C GLY A 72 -15.96 -4.24 -12.64
N LYS A 73 -15.72 -4.66 -13.89
CA LYS A 73 -14.41 -5.14 -14.34
C LYS A 73 -13.37 -4.02 -14.14
N ARG A 74 -12.41 -4.22 -13.23
CA ARG A 74 -11.41 -3.20 -12.84
C ARG A 74 -10.67 -2.55 -14.00
N GLU A 75 -10.44 -3.29 -15.08
CA GLU A 75 -9.76 -2.80 -16.29
C GLU A 75 -10.47 -1.58 -16.91
N LEU A 76 -11.81 -1.54 -16.86
CA LEU A 76 -12.62 -0.45 -17.41
C LEU A 76 -12.48 0.85 -16.62
N HIS A 77 -11.99 0.76 -15.39
CA HIS A 77 -11.88 1.88 -14.44
C HIS A 77 -10.41 2.28 -14.20
N ASN A 78 -9.49 1.87 -15.07
CA ASN A 78 -8.06 2.17 -14.89
C ASN A 78 -7.74 3.68 -14.89
N ASN A 79 -8.56 4.49 -15.57
CA ASN A 79 -8.41 5.94 -15.66
C ASN A 79 -8.88 6.69 -14.40
N THR A 80 -9.61 6.04 -13.48
CA THR A 80 -10.09 6.66 -12.23
C THR A 80 -9.13 6.43 -11.06
N ARG A 81 -8.16 5.53 -11.22
CA ARG A 81 -7.13 5.21 -10.23
C ARG A 81 -6.33 6.45 -9.86
N LYS A 82 -6.03 6.58 -8.57
CA LYS A 82 -5.13 7.61 -8.05
C LYS A 82 -3.73 7.02 -7.88
N TYR A 83 -2.74 7.89 -7.86
CA TYR A 83 -1.34 7.48 -7.73
C TYR A 83 -0.67 8.34 -6.68
N PHE A 84 0.33 7.79 -5.99
CA PHE A 84 1.25 8.62 -5.20
C PHE A 84 2.30 9.22 -6.15
N ASP A 85 1.80 9.96 -7.14
CA ASP A 85 2.60 10.67 -8.14
C ASP A 85 3.23 11.95 -7.57
N VAL A 86 4.00 12.65 -8.39
CA VAL A 86 4.69 13.89 -8.00
C VAL A 86 3.73 14.95 -7.45
N GLU A 87 2.50 15.05 -7.96
CA GLU A 87 1.54 16.04 -7.49
C GLU A 87 0.98 15.65 -6.12
N ASN A 88 0.51 14.42 -5.97
CA ASN A 88 -0.08 13.95 -4.73
C ASN A 88 0.96 13.83 -3.61
N ARG A 89 2.21 13.51 -3.93
CA ARG A 89 3.34 13.55 -2.99
C ARG A 89 3.63 14.95 -2.47
N LYS A 90 3.53 15.98 -3.32
CA LYS A 90 3.67 17.39 -2.89
C LYS A 90 2.50 17.84 -2.02
N ARG A 91 1.30 17.31 -2.27
CA ARG A 91 0.06 17.74 -1.59
C ARG A 91 -0.17 17.02 -0.26
N PHE A 92 0.21 15.75 -0.16
CA PHE A 92 -0.11 14.89 0.97
C PHE A 92 1.16 14.28 1.56
N PRO A 93 1.58 14.68 2.78
CA PRO A 93 2.81 14.18 3.40
C PRO A 93 2.88 12.65 3.52
N VAL A 94 1.74 11.98 3.73
CA VAL A 94 1.67 10.51 3.79
C VAL A 94 2.04 9.86 2.45
N CYS A 95 1.66 10.46 1.32
CA CYS A 95 2.04 9.97 -0.01
C CYS A 95 3.55 10.08 -0.21
N GLU A 96 4.17 11.18 0.22
CA GLU A 96 5.63 11.34 0.16
C GLU A 96 6.35 10.34 1.07
N ALA A 97 5.93 10.22 2.34
CA ALA A 97 6.57 9.33 3.29
C ALA A 97 6.56 7.87 2.83
N VAL A 98 5.44 7.40 2.26
CA VAL A 98 5.35 6.04 1.71
C VAL A 98 6.20 5.90 0.44
N ALA A 99 6.14 6.86 -0.48
CA ALA A 99 6.92 6.80 -1.72
C ALA A 99 8.44 6.82 -1.45
N GLU A 100 8.90 7.68 -0.54
CA GLU A 100 10.30 7.76 -0.12
C GLU A 100 10.75 6.45 0.55
N ALA A 101 9.95 5.91 1.47
CA ALA A 101 10.27 4.67 2.17
C ALA A 101 10.44 3.49 1.21
N PHE A 102 9.47 3.28 0.30
CA PHE A 102 9.48 2.16 -0.63
C PHE A 102 10.51 2.31 -1.76
N GLN A 103 10.95 3.53 -2.08
CA GLN A 103 12.03 3.79 -3.02
C GLN A 103 13.42 3.78 -2.34
N SER A 104 13.48 3.76 -1.01
CA SER A 104 14.74 3.77 -0.26
C SER A 104 15.58 2.53 -0.53
N LYS A 105 16.91 2.71 -0.58
CA LYS A 105 17.84 1.59 -0.78
C LYS A 105 17.70 0.50 0.29
N ARG A 106 17.33 0.88 1.52
CA ARG A 106 17.15 -0.07 2.61
C ARG A 106 15.97 -1.01 2.35
N VAL A 107 14.86 -0.50 1.78
CA VAL A 107 13.73 -1.33 1.36
C VAL A 107 14.07 -2.12 0.11
N THR A 108 14.56 -1.47 -0.95
CA THR A 108 14.77 -2.17 -2.23
C THR A 108 15.80 -3.29 -2.10
N SER A 109 16.93 -3.06 -1.42
CA SER A 109 17.95 -4.11 -1.23
C SER A 109 17.48 -5.22 -0.29
N HIS A 110 16.57 -4.92 0.64
CA HIS A 110 15.97 -5.95 1.47
C HIS A 110 14.99 -6.82 0.67
N ILE A 111 14.17 -6.22 -0.21
CA ILE A 111 13.29 -6.94 -1.14
C ILE A 111 14.13 -7.86 -2.04
N GLU A 112 15.17 -7.33 -2.69
CA GLU A 112 16.07 -8.12 -3.55
C GLU A 112 16.64 -9.34 -2.81
N LYS A 113 17.08 -9.13 -1.56
CA LYS A 113 17.64 -10.20 -0.72
C LYS A 113 16.61 -11.25 -0.29
N VAL A 114 15.44 -10.83 0.21
CA VAL A 114 14.45 -11.75 0.79
C VAL A 114 13.73 -12.55 -0.29
N PHE A 115 13.40 -11.90 -1.41
CA PHE A 115 12.60 -12.50 -2.47
C PHE A 115 13.44 -13.02 -3.64
N ASN A 116 14.77 -12.86 -3.58
CA ASN A 116 15.70 -13.27 -4.64
C ASN A 116 15.28 -12.72 -6.02
N THR A 117 15.06 -11.41 -6.06
CA THR A 117 14.71 -10.65 -7.27
C THR A 117 15.74 -9.55 -7.53
N GLY A 118 15.72 -8.96 -8.72
CA GLY A 118 16.55 -7.80 -9.07
C GLY A 118 15.69 -6.59 -9.38
N LEU A 119 15.93 -5.47 -8.73
CA LEU A 119 15.18 -4.22 -8.93
C LEU A 119 16.01 -3.15 -9.65
N GLU A 120 17.22 -3.47 -10.09
CA GLU A 120 18.04 -2.55 -10.89
C GLU A 120 17.32 -2.10 -12.17
N GLY A 121 17.40 -0.81 -12.48
CA GLY A 121 16.72 -0.22 -13.64
C GLY A 121 15.20 -0.09 -13.51
N THR A 122 14.62 -0.45 -12.36
CA THR A 122 13.19 -0.29 -12.09
C THR A 122 12.89 1.03 -11.37
N TYR A 123 11.61 1.44 -11.38
CA TYR A 123 11.14 2.60 -10.66
C TYR A 123 9.84 2.28 -9.92
N LEU A 124 9.68 2.82 -8.71
CA LEU A 124 8.49 2.60 -7.90
C LEU A 124 7.26 3.23 -8.55
N ARG A 125 6.16 2.45 -8.59
CA ARG A 125 4.83 2.95 -8.95
C ARG A 125 3.86 2.52 -7.86
N ILE A 126 3.26 3.50 -7.17
CA ILE A 126 2.22 3.25 -6.18
C ILE A 126 0.89 3.71 -6.75
N GLU A 127 -0.02 2.74 -6.91
CA GLU A 127 -1.40 2.97 -7.27
C GLU A 127 -2.28 2.88 -6.03
N PHE A 128 -3.15 3.88 -5.83
CA PHE A 128 -4.20 3.86 -4.84
C PHE A 128 -5.53 3.58 -5.54
N ALA A 129 -5.98 2.33 -5.42
CA ALA A 129 -7.23 1.84 -5.98
C ALA A 129 -8.23 1.55 -4.86
N GLN A 130 -9.47 1.96 -5.07
CA GLN A 130 -10.58 1.73 -4.15
C GLN A 130 -11.63 0.92 -4.90
N ASP A 131 -11.82 -0.33 -4.51
CA ASP A 131 -12.86 -1.20 -5.06
C ASP A 131 -14.10 -1.08 -4.17
N ILE A 132 -15.21 -0.55 -4.70
CA ILE A 132 -16.52 -0.55 -4.03
C ILE A 132 -17.32 -1.81 -4.38
N ASP A 133 -18.48 -2.00 -3.75
CA ASP A 133 -19.36 -3.13 -4.06
C ASP A 133 -19.65 -3.23 -5.57
N GLY A 134 -19.55 -4.44 -6.11
CA GLY A 134 -19.66 -4.73 -7.54
C GLY A 134 -18.35 -4.71 -8.33
N PHE A 135 -17.24 -4.19 -7.80
CA PHE A 135 -15.93 -4.31 -8.46
C PHE A 135 -15.42 -5.76 -8.45
N TRP A 136 -14.79 -6.17 -9.54
CA TRP A 136 -14.18 -7.49 -9.69
C TRP A 136 -12.97 -7.47 -10.64
N LEU A 137 -12.11 -8.48 -10.50
CA LEU A 137 -10.91 -8.65 -11.30
C LEU A 137 -10.85 -10.08 -11.84
N GLU A 138 -10.63 -10.20 -13.15
CA GLU A 138 -10.46 -11.49 -13.81
C GLU A 138 -9.12 -12.13 -13.37
N PRO A 139 -9.02 -13.48 -13.24
CA PRO A 139 -7.73 -14.13 -13.06
C PRO A 139 -6.75 -13.71 -14.17
N HIS A 140 -5.59 -13.18 -13.79
CA HIS A 140 -4.56 -12.71 -14.71
C HIS A 140 -3.18 -12.90 -14.09
N SER A 141 -2.15 -12.95 -14.93
CA SER A 141 -0.78 -12.68 -14.50
C SER A 141 -0.53 -11.18 -14.56
N ASP A 142 0.39 -10.70 -13.73
CA ASP A 142 0.82 -9.30 -13.80
C ASP A 142 1.45 -8.95 -15.15
N LEU A 143 1.51 -7.64 -15.44
CA LEU A 143 2.15 -7.12 -16.64
C LEU A 143 3.65 -7.43 -16.63
N GLY A 144 4.20 -7.89 -17.76
CA GLY A 144 5.63 -8.28 -17.84
C GLY A 144 6.64 -7.16 -17.57
N VAL A 145 6.20 -5.90 -17.50
CA VAL A 145 7.02 -4.76 -17.08
C VAL A 145 7.12 -4.61 -15.55
N LYS A 146 6.27 -5.30 -14.78
CA LYS A 146 6.35 -5.36 -13.33
C LYS A 146 7.36 -6.43 -12.95
N VAL A 147 8.42 -6.01 -12.27
CA VAL A 147 9.50 -6.92 -11.85
C VAL A 147 9.22 -7.56 -10.49
N PHE A 148 8.40 -6.89 -9.67
CA PHE A 148 8.00 -7.34 -8.34
C PHE A 148 6.63 -6.76 -7.99
N THR A 149 5.76 -7.58 -7.38
CA THR A 149 4.44 -7.22 -6.87
C THR A 149 4.25 -7.83 -5.49
#